data_AF-A0A918UTE5-F1
#
_entry.id   AF-A0A918UTE5-F1
#
_cell.length_a   1.000
_cell.length_b   1.000
_cell.length_c   1.000
_cell.angle_alpha   90.00
_cell.angle_beta   90.00
_cell.angle_gamma   90.00
#
_symmetry.space_group_name_H-M   'P 1'
#
loop_
_entity.id
_entity.type
_entity.pdbx_description
1 polymer ?
#
loop_
_entity_poly.entity_id
_entity_poly.type
_entity_poly.pdbx_seq_one_letter_code
_entity_poly.pdbx_strand_id
1 'polypeptide(L)'
;MKYFTFELATGDSDLDWDEVIQSYNRSLESFGQASSVWQFATSISLNDAYIDRVIYNPDSKELKLLLLTGDLQVGYWRTEFVYSGARILNLPVLQLALTQRPTEIWYDEFTQENDRSSHSFLLAPKEMRGAVAQEFRIEFDQFDYSQKPQKLRRLATPHDVSEWT
;
A
#
# COMPACT_ATOMS: atom_id res chain seq x y z
N MET A 1 9.10 -1.39 -8.34
CA MET A 1 8.74 -2.61 -7.57
C MET A 1 9.58 -3.79 -8.06
N LYS A 2 9.56 -4.94 -7.37
CA LYS A 2 10.35 -6.15 -7.67
C LYS A 2 9.50 -7.26 -8.27
N TYR A 3 8.26 -7.43 -7.81
CA TYR A 3 7.37 -8.50 -8.25
C TYR A 3 6.21 -7.95 -9.09
N PHE A 4 5.42 -7.04 -8.52
CA PHE A 4 4.23 -6.53 -9.19
C PHE A 4 4.54 -5.24 -9.96
N THR A 5 5.01 -5.40 -11.21
CA THR A 5 5.38 -4.26 -12.07
C THR A 5 4.17 -3.68 -12.81
N PHE A 6 4.36 -2.52 -13.42
CA PHE A 6 3.33 -1.89 -14.24
C PHE A 6 2.96 -2.72 -15.46
N GLU A 7 3.94 -3.34 -16.12
CA GLU A 7 3.69 -4.23 -17.27
C GLU A 7 2.86 -5.43 -16.86
N LEU A 8 3.11 -5.99 -15.67
CA LEU A 8 2.30 -7.06 -15.13
C LEU A 8 0.86 -6.58 -14.87
N ALA A 9 0.71 -5.38 -14.28
CA ALA A 9 -0.58 -4.74 -14.02
C ALA A 9 -1.40 -4.48 -15.29
N THR A 10 -0.76 -4.12 -16.41
CA THR A 10 -1.43 -3.84 -17.69
C THR A 10 -1.60 -5.06 -18.59
N GLY A 11 -1.00 -6.20 -18.22
CA GLY A 11 -1.00 -7.41 -19.05
C GLY A 11 0.00 -7.35 -20.23
N ASP A 12 0.94 -6.40 -20.19
CA ASP A 12 2.02 -6.25 -21.17
C ASP A 12 3.29 -7.03 -20.78
N SER A 13 3.22 -7.88 -19.76
CA SER A 13 4.31 -8.74 -19.30
C SER A 13 4.21 -10.15 -19.87
N ASP A 14 5.35 -10.72 -20.24
CA ASP A 14 5.48 -12.14 -20.60
C ASP A 14 5.61 -13.06 -19.36
N LEU A 15 5.65 -12.48 -18.15
CA LEU A 15 5.77 -13.25 -16.91
C LEU A 15 4.47 -13.99 -16.57
N ASP A 16 4.62 -15.22 -16.09
CA ASP A 16 3.50 -15.99 -15.54
C ASP A 16 3.10 -15.42 -14.17
N TRP A 17 1.83 -15.03 -14.04
CA TRP A 17 1.24 -14.51 -12.81
C TRP A 17 1.42 -15.46 -11.63
N ASP A 18 1.27 -16.78 -11.84
CA ASP A 18 1.40 -17.76 -10.77
C ASP A 18 2.84 -17.85 -10.28
N GLU A 19 3.82 -17.72 -11.19
CA GLU A 19 5.24 -17.70 -10.85
C GLU A 19 5.62 -16.45 -10.04
N VAL A 20 5.08 -15.29 -10.43
CA VAL A 20 5.30 -14.03 -9.71
C VAL A 20 4.72 -14.11 -8.29
N ILE A 21 3.48 -14.58 -8.15
CA ILE A 21 2.81 -14.74 -6.85
C ILE A 21 3.59 -15.73 -5.97
N GLN A 22 4.01 -16.87 -6.50
CA GLN A 22 4.80 -17.85 -5.75
C GLN A 22 6.14 -17.26 -5.29
N SER A 23 6.80 -16.50 -6.15
CA SER A 23 8.07 -15.84 -5.83
C SER A 23 7.90 -14.76 -4.76
N TYR A 24 6.83 -13.99 -4.83
CA TYR A 24 6.49 -13.00 -3.81
C TYR A 24 6.16 -13.67 -2.47
N ASN A 25 5.31 -14.69 -2.46
CA ASN A 25 4.96 -15.45 -1.25
C ASN A 25 6.20 -16.05 -0.57
N ARG A 26 7.14 -16.60 -1.34
CA ARG A 26 8.41 -17.09 -0.80
C ARG A 26 9.25 -15.96 -0.21
N SER A 27 9.26 -14.79 -0.85
CA SER A 27 10.01 -13.62 -0.35
C SER A 27 9.48 -13.13 0.99
N LEU A 28 8.16 -13.20 1.20
CA LEU A 28 7.52 -12.81 2.43
C LEU A 28 8.00 -13.68 3.62
N GLU A 29 8.49 -14.91 3.39
CA GLU A 29 8.91 -15.82 4.46
C GLU A 29 10.04 -15.22 5.32
N SER A 30 10.81 -14.30 4.74
CA SER A 30 11.86 -13.53 5.42
C SER A 30 11.36 -12.69 6.60
N PHE A 31 10.11 -12.23 6.58
CA PHE A 31 9.50 -11.46 7.68
C PHE A 31 9.05 -12.35 8.86
N GLY A 32 8.91 -13.66 8.64
CA GLY A 32 8.36 -14.60 9.61
C GLY A 32 6.82 -14.51 9.75
N GLN A 33 6.18 -15.67 9.89
CA GLN A 33 4.71 -15.79 9.81
C GLN A 33 3.95 -15.06 10.93
N ALA A 34 4.61 -14.80 12.07
CA ALA A 34 4.05 -14.08 13.19
C ALA A 34 4.11 -12.55 13.03
N SER A 35 4.81 -12.03 12.02
CA SER A 35 4.91 -10.59 11.78
C SER A 35 3.62 -9.99 11.23
N SER A 36 3.33 -8.74 11.58
CA SER A 36 2.20 -8.01 10.99
C SER A 36 2.35 -7.86 9.47
N VAL A 37 3.58 -7.82 8.95
CA VAL A 37 3.85 -7.80 7.49
C VAL A 37 3.32 -9.07 6.83
N TRP A 38 3.73 -10.25 7.31
CA TRP A 38 3.28 -11.52 6.75
C TRP A 38 1.77 -11.68 6.87
N GLN A 39 1.22 -11.39 8.05
CA GLN A 39 -0.22 -11.48 8.29
C GLN A 39 -1.01 -10.58 7.34
N PHE A 40 -0.59 -9.32 7.19
CA PHE A 40 -1.22 -8.39 6.27
C PHE A 40 -1.14 -8.89 4.82
N ALA A 41 0.07 -9.13 4.31
CA ALA A 41 0.31 -9.43 2.91
C ALA A 41 -0.37 -10.73 2.43
N THR A 42 -0.66 -11.66 3.37
CA THR A 42 -1.33 -12.94 3.07
C THR A 42 -2.84 -12.94 3.31
N SER A 43 -3.40 -11.90 3.94
CA SER A 43 -4.82 -11.89 4.33
C SER A 43 -5.61 -10.70 3.78
N ILE A 44 -4.93 -9.61 3.42
CA ILE A 44 -5.56 -8.38 2.95
C ILE A 44 -5.00 -8.04 1.57
N SER A 45 -5.91 -7.83 0.63
CA SER A 45 -5.58 -7.29 -0.69
C SER A 45 -5.80 -5.77 -0.69
N LEU A 46 -4.79 -5.03 -1.17
CA LEU A 46 -4.92 -3.60 -1.47
C LEU A 46 -5.31 -3.32 -2.92
N ASN A 47 -5.61 -4.35 -3.70
CA ASN A 47 -6.12 -4.13 -5.06
C ASN A 47 -7.39 -3.26 -4.99
N ASP A 48 -7.44 -2.24 -5.83
CA ASP A 48 -8.47 -1.19 -5.87
C ASP A 48 -8.60 -0.34 -4.59
N ALA A 49 -7.64 -0.40 -3.66
CA ALA A 49 -7.66 0.43 -2.46
C ALA A 49 -7.39 1.90 -2.81
N TYR A 50 -7.99 2.82 -2.06
CA TYR A 50 -7.75 4.25 -2.23
C TYR A 50 -6.87 4.80 -1.12
N ILE A 51 -5.88 5.62 -1.50
CA ILE A 51 -5.11 6.43 -0.57
C ILE A 51 -6.00 7.55 -0.04
N ASP A 52 -6.21 7.55 1.27
CA ASP A 52 -7.10 8.48 1.94
C ASP A 52 -6.31 9.63 2.58
N ARG A 53 -5.37 9.31 3.47
CA ARG A 53 -4.64 10.31 4.27
C ARG A 53 -3.26 9.80 4.67
N VAL A 54 -2.32 10.72 4.88
CA VAL A 54 -1.02 10.45 5.49
C VAL A 54 -0.79 11.39 6.67
N ILE A 55 -0.26 10.85 7.77
CA ILE A 55 0.35 11.63 8.86
C ILE A 55 1.79 11.16 9.00
N TYR A 56 2.74 12.09 8.87
CA TYR A 56 4.15 11.81 9.09
C TYR A 56 4.69 12.71 10.17
N ASN A 57 5.23 12.12 11.23
CA ASN A 57 5.99 12.82 12.24
C ASN A 57 7.49 12.61 11.97
N PRO A 58 8.22 13.63 11.46
CA PRO A 58 9.62 13.48 11.11
C PRO A 58 10.53 13.28 12.32
N ASP A 59 10.15 13.79 13.50
CA ASP A 59 10.97 13.70 14.72
C ASP A 59 10.95 12.29 15.29
N SER A 60 9.77 11.66 15.34
CA SER A 60 9.62 10.26 15.77
C SER A 60 9.84 9.25 14.64
N LYS A 61 9.93 9.71 13.39
CA LYS A 61 9.92 8.89 12.17
C LYS A 61 8.72 7.93 12.14
N GLU A 62 7.59 8.36 12.70
CA GLU A 62 6.35 7.59 12.64
C GLU A 62 5.54 8.06 11.43
N LEU A 63 5.09 7.11 10.62
CA LEU A 63 4.21 7.35 9.49
C LEU A 63 2.92 6.56 9.70
N LYS A 64 1.79 7.23 9.56
CA LYS A 64 0.48 6.61 9.46
C LYS A 64 -0.09 6.84 8.06
N LEU A 65 -0.52 5.76 7.40
CA LEU A 65 -1.17 5.80 6.10
C LEU A 65 -2.59 5.25 6.24
N LEU A 66 -3.58 6.06 5.87
CA LEU A 66 -4.97 5.65 5.83
C LEU A 66 -5.37 5.25 4.43
N LEU A 67 -6.02 4.10 4.34
CA LEU A 67 -6.56 3.55 3.13
C LEU A 67 -8.05 3.24 3.30
N LEU A 68 -8.76 3.32 2.18
CA LEU A 68 -10.07 2.70 2.02
C LEU A 68 -9.91 1.46 1.16
N THR A 69 -10.08 0.28 1.76
CA THR A 69 -9.84 -1.02 1.13
C THR A 69 -11.16 -1.80 0.96
N GLY A 70 -11.11 -2.85 0.16
CA GLY A 70 -12.23 -3.76 -0.07
C GLY A 70 -13.21 -3.26 -1.14
N ASP A 71 -14.18 -4.11 -1.44
CA ASP A 71 -15.10 -3.95 -2.56
C ASP A 71 -16.55 -4.32 -2.18
N LEU A 72 -17.42 -4.52 -3.18
CA LEU A 72 -18.80 -4.94 -2.96
C LEU A 72 -18.94 -6.39 -2.46
N GLN A 73 -17.92 -7.23 -2.64
CA GLN A 73 -17.94 -8.65 -2.26
C GLN A 73 -17.49 -8.85 -0.82
N VAL A 74 -16.40 -8.21 -0.41
CA VAL A 74 -15.81 -8.35 0.94
C VAL A 74 -16.18 -7.21 1.90
N GLY A 75 -16.89 -6.21 1.40
CA GLY A 75 -17.25 -4.99 2.13
C GLY A 75 -16.10 -3.99 2.18
N TYR A 76 -16.41 -2.77 2.63
CA TYR A 76 -15.45 -1.69 2.70
C TYR A 76 -14.82 -1.60 4.09
N TRP A 77 -13.53 -1.28 4.12
CA TRP A 77 -12.76 -1.16 5.35
C TRP A 77 -11.94 0.10 5.32
N ARG A 78 -11.86 0.76 6.48
CA ARG A 78 -10.84 1.75 6.74
C ARG A 78 -9.65 1.00 7.29
N THR A 79 -8.57 0.99 6.53
CA THR A 79 -7.33 0.29 6.89
C THR A 79 -6.28 1.32 7.24
N GLU A 80 -5.75 1.25 8.45
CA GLU A 80 -4.66 2.09 8.91
C GLU A 80 -3.37 1.28 8.92
N PHE A 81 -2.33 1.83 8.31
CA PHE A 81 -0.96 1.35 8.43
C PHE A 81 -0.18 2.26 9.33
N VAL A 82 0.60 1.67 10.23
CA VAL A 82 1.54 2.38 11.10
C VAL A 82 2.93 1.86 10.81
N TYR A 83 3.85 2.78 10.51
CA TYR A 83 5.25 2.48 10.27
C TYR A 83 6.11 3.24 11.28
N SER A 84 7.04 2.53 11.92
CA SER A 84 8.08 3.12 12.77
C SER A 84 9.42 3.15 12.03
N GLY A 85 10.24 4.17 12.26
CA GLY A 85 11.51 4.34 11.54
C GLY A 85 11.31 4.70 10.06
N ALA A 86 10.16 5.26 9.72
CA ALA A 86 9.71 5.43 8.35
C ALA A 86 10.53 6.46 7.56
N ARG A 87 10.92 6.09 6.35
CA ARG A 87 11.44 6.99 5.31
C ARG A 87 10.67 6.79 4.01
N ILE A 88 10.08 7.87 3.50
CA ILE A 88 9.34 7.85 2.24
C ILE A 88 10.29 8.15 1.08
N LEU A 89 10.39 7.22 0.14
CA LEU A 89 11.03 7.41 -1.16
C LEU A 89 9.97 7.82 -2.18
N ASN A 90 10.31 8.76 -3.05
CA ASN A 90 9.39 9.42 -3.99
C ASN A 90 8.20 10.11 -3.29
N LEU A 91 8.45 10.83 -2.19
CA LEU A 91 7.45 11.65 -1.49
C LEU A 91 6.60 12.53 -2.44
N PRO A 92 7.13 13.16 -3.50
CA PRO A 92 6.30 13.93 -4.44
C PRO A 92 5.18 13.12 -5.10
N VAL A 93 5.38 11.83 -5.36
CA VAL A 93 4.34 10.94 -5.91
C VAL A 93 3.22 10.75 -4.89
N LEU A 94 3.56 10.46 -3.63
CA LEU A 94 2.57 10.32 -2.56
C LEU A 94 1.79 11.63 -2.33
N GLN A 95 2.48 12.77 -2.35
CA GLN A 95 1.84 14.09 -2.23
C GLN A 95 0.86 14.37 -3.38
N LEU A 96 1.24 13.99 -4.61
CA LEU A 96 0.38 14.14 -5.78
C LEU A 96 -0.87 13.25 -5.65
N ALA A 97 -0.71 11.99 -5.24
CA ALA A 97 -1.82 11.06 -5.00
C ALA A 97 -2.83 11.62 -3.98
N LEU A 98 -2.33 12.18 -2.87
CA LEU A 98 -3.18 12.81 -1.85
C LEU A 98 -3.91 14.06 -2.35
N THR A 99 -3.36 14.76 -3.34
CA THR A 99 -3.96 15.96 -3.93
C THR A 99 -5.01 15.61 -4.99
N GLN A 100 -4.83 14.51 -5.72
CA GLN A 100 -5.68 14.09 -6.84
C GLN A 100 -6.84 13.18 -6.44
N ARG A 101 -7.03 12.93 -5.13
CA ARG A 101 -7.99 11.97 -4.54
C ARG A 101 -9.33 11.82 -5.32
N PRO A 102 -9.81 10.59 -5.56
CA PRO A 102 -9.18 9.33 -5.15
C PRO A 102 -7.99 8.95 -6.04
N THR A 103 -6.98 8.33 -5.44
CA THR A 103 -5.91 7.64 -6.16
C THR A 103 -5.89 6.19 -5.75
N GLU A 104 -5.98 5.31 -6.74
CA GLU A 104 -6.08 3.88 -6.60
C GLU A 104 -4.70 3.23 -6.53
N ILE A 105 -4.58 2.23 -5.67
CA ILE A 105 -3.45 1.32 -5.58
C ILE A 105 -3.80 0.12 -6.43
N TRP A 106 -2.98 -0.17 -7.45
CA TRP A 106 -3.12 -1.39 -8.22
C TRP A 106 -2.42 -2.55 -7.53
N TYR A 107 -1.20 -2.32 -7.05
CA TYR A 107 -0.41 -3.33 -6.37
C TYR A 107 0.41 -2.73 -5.25
N ASP A 108 0.68 -3.55 -4.26
CA ASP A 108 1.66 -3.31 -3.22
C ASP A 108 2.56 -4.53 -3.04
N GLU A 109 3.75 -4.30 -2.50
CA GLU A 109 4.62 -5.40 -2.09
C GLU A 109 5.47 -5.02 -0.88
N PHE A 110 5.71 -6.01 -0.03
CA PHE A 110 6.74 -5.94 1.00
C PHE A 110 8.02 -6.63 0.55
N THR A 111 9.16 -5.97 0.77
CA THR A 111 10.49 -6.55 0.52
C THR A 111 11.43 -6.30 1.69
N GLN A 112 12.42 -7.18 1.86
CA GLN A 112 13.47 -7.04 2.86
C GLN A 112 14.84 -7.18 2.18
N GLU A 113 15.68 -6.16 2.30
CA GLU A 113 17.03 -6.13 1.76
C GLU A 113 18.01 -5.54 2.79
N ASN A 114 19.11 -6.24 3.09
CA ASN A 114 20.16 -5.78 4.00
C ASN A 114 19.62 -5.21 5.33
N ASP A 115 18.78 -6.00 6.01
CA ASP A 115 18.10 -5.67 7.28
C ASP A 115 17.09 -4.51 7.21
N ARG A 116 16.74 -4.04 6.01
CA ARG A 116 15.76 -2.98 5.84
C ARG A 116 14.51 -3.48 5.14
N SER A 117 13.38 -3.27 5.80
CA SER A 117 12.07 -3.56 5.24
C SER A 117 11.54 -2.40 4.42
N SER A 118 10.81 -2.72 3.36
CA SER A 118 10.20 -1.76 2.44
C SER A 118 8.79 -2.19 2.08
N HIS A 119 7.88 -1.23 1.95
CA HIS A 119 6.54 -1.39 1.41
C HIS A 119 6.44 -0.48 0.18
N SER A 120 6.35 -1.06 -1.01
CA SER A 120 6.24 -0.33 -2.28
C SER A 120 4.81 -0.34 -2.78
N PHE A 121 4.38 0.76 -3.40
CA PHE A 121 3.03 0.94 -3.92
C PHE A 121 3.09 1.35 -5.38
N LEU A 122 2.34 0.64 -6.23
CA LEU A 122 2.05 1.02 -7.61
C LEU A 122 0.68 1.67 -7.67
N LEU A 123 0.65 2.91 -8.17
CA LEU A 123 -0.57 3.69 -8.29
C LEU A 123 -1.15 3.59 -9.70
N ALA A 124 -2.47 3.48 -9.75
CA ALA A 124 -3.22 3.57 -10.99
C ALA A 124 -2.96 4.94 -11.65
N PRO A 125 -2.60 4.97 -12.94
CA PRO A 125 -2.52 6.23 -13.66
C PRO A 125 -3.92 6.83 -13.83
N LYS A 126 -4.00 8.15 -13.81
CA LYS A 126 -5.24 8.88 -14.07
C LYS A 126 -5.76 8.67 -15.50
N GLU A 127 -4.84 8.50 -16.46
CA GLU A 127 -5.14 8.24 -17.86
C GLU A 127 -4.26 7.10 -18.36
N MET A 128 -4.85 6.06 -18.95
CA MET A 128 -4.13 4.86 -19.42
C MET A 128 -3.27 5.12 -20.66
N ARG A 129 -3.67 6.07 -21.52
CA ARG A 129 -2.98 6.31 -22.78
C ARG A 129 -1.69 7.10 -22.53
N GLY A 130 -0.54 6.47 -22.80
CA GLY A 130 0.78 7.10 -22.61
C GLY A 130 1.13 7.30 -21.13
N ALA A 131 0.46 6.56 -20.24
CA ALA A 131 0.70 6.65 -18.82
C ALA A 131 2.12 6.21 -18.46
N VAL A 132 2.68 6.84 -17.43
CA VAL A 132 3.87 6.35 -16.76
C VAL A 132 3.45 5.89 -15.38
N ALA A 133 3.86 4.66 -15.03
CA ALA A 133 3.70 4.09 -13.71
C ALA A 133 4.16 5.08 -12.63
N GLN A 134 3.32 5.29 -11.62
CA GLN A 134 3.73 6.07 -10.45
C GLN A 134 3.92 5.15 -9.26
N GLU A 135 5.11 5.20 -8.67
CA GLU A 135 5.47 4.38 -7.53
C GLU A 135 6.06 5.22 -6.41
N PHE A 136 5.68 4.89 -5.18
CA PHE A 136 6.39 5.33 -3.98
C PHE A 136 6.71 4.15 -3.08
N ARG A 137 7.69 4.33 -2.20
CA ARG A 137 8.13 3.29 -1.27
C ARG A 137 8.28 3.87 0.13
N ILE A 138 7.89 3.10 1.13
CA ILE A 138 8.14 3.39 2.54
C ILE A 138 9.16 2.37 3.02
N GLU A 139 10.35 2.83 3.37
CA GLU A 139 11.30 2.03 4.15
C GLU A 139 10.93 2.16 5.63
N PHE A 140 10.99 1.07 6.40
CA PHE A 140 10.55 1.05 7.80
C PHE A 140 11.31 0.01 8.63
N ASP A 141 11.27 0.18 9.96
CA ASP A 141 11.82 -0.77 10.93
C ASP A 141 10.71 -1.68 11.49
N GLN A 142 9.52 -1.12 11.72
CA GLN A 142 8.34 -1.86 12.17
C GLN A 142 7.11 -1.44 11.37
N PHE A 143 6.21 -2.39 11.18
CA PHE A 143 4.92 -2.20 10.52
C PHE A 143 3.83 -2.82 11.37
N ASP A 144 2.71 -2.12 11.49
CA ASP A 144 1.49 -2.65 12.05
C ASP A 144 0.29 -2.14 11.26
N TYR A 145 -0.86 -2.80 11.40
CA TYR A 145 -2.08 -2.40 10.73
C TYR A 145 -3.33 -2.64 11.57
N SER A 146 -4.39 -1.90 11.27
CA SER A 146 -5.72 -2.14 11.80
C SER A 146 -6.78 -1.93 10.73
N GLN A 147 -7.94 -2.58 10.91
CA GLN A 147 -9.08 -2.44 10.01
C GLN A 147 -10.37 -2.15 10.77
N LYS A 148 -11.13 -1.19 10.27
CA LYS A 148 -12.46 -0.84 10.78
C LYS A 148 -13.50 -0.88 9.66
N PRO A 149 -14.57 -1.69 9.79
CA PRO A 149 -15.55 -1.83 8.73
C PRO A 149 -16.26 -0.50 8.45
N GLN A 150 -16.57 -0.25 7.18
CA GLN A 150 -17.27 0.93 6.67
C GLN A 150 -18.53 0.50 5.91
N LYS A 151 -19.58 1.31 6.03
CA LYS A 151 -20.85 1.05 5.32
C LYS A 151 -20.78 1.39 3.83
N LEU A 152 -19.92 2.33 3.46
CA LEU A 152 -19.85 2.92 2.12
C LEU A 152 -18.39 3.07 1.70
N ARG A 153 -18.13 3.01 0.39
CA ARG A 153 -16.84 3.36 -0.21
C ARG A 153 -16.63 4.87 -0.22
N ARG A 154 -16.47 5.47 0.96
CA ARG A 154 -16.28 6.92 1.12
C ARG A 154 -14.98 7.21 1.84
N LEU A 155 -14.13 8.01 1.20
CA LEU A 155 -12.92 8.55 1.84
C LEU A 155 -13.27 9.41 3.06
N ALA A 156 -12.35 9.51 4.01
CA ALA A 156 -12.53 10.33 5.19
C ALA A 156 -12.73 11.81 4.82
N THR A 157 -13.71 12.42 5.49
CA THR A 157 -13.91 13.87 5.53
C THR A 157 -13.23 14.45 6.77
N PRO A 158 -12.93 15.75 6.84
CA PRO A 158 -12.39 16.38 8.06
C PRO A 158 -13.21 16.15 9.34
N HIS A 159 -14.48 15.75 9.21
CA HIS A 159 -15.40 15.52 10.33
C HIS A 159 -15.56 14.03 10.70
N ASP A 160 -15.07 13.10 9.87
CA ASP A 160 -15.20 11.65 10.04
C ASP A 160 -13.86 10.96 10.35
N VAL A 161 -12.89 11.72 10.85
CA VAL A 161 -11.50 11.28 11.09
C VAL A 161 -11.29 10.68 12.49
N SER A 162 -12.35 10.19 13.15
CA SER A 162 -12.46 10.04 14.62
C SER A 162 -11.46 9.12 15.35
N GLU A 163 -10.35 8.71 14.74
CA GLU A 163 -9.33 7.85 15.36
C GLU A 163 -7.89 8.37 15.15
N TRP A 164 -7.71 9.52 14.48
CA TRP A 164 -6.41 10.11 14.15
C TRP A 164 -6.03 11.21 15.17
N THR A 165 -5.82 10.82 16.43
CA THR A 165 -5.10 11.64 17.41
C THR A 165 -3.73 11.07 17.68
#